data_AF-A0A2V5WCA9-F1
#
_entry.id   AF-A0A2V5WCA9-F1
#
_cell.length_a   1.000
_cell.length_b   1.000
_cell.length_c   1.000
_cell.angle_alpha   90.00
_cell.angle_beta   90.00
_cell.angle_gamma   90.00
#
_symmetry.space_group_name_H-M   'P 1'
#
loop_
_entity.id
_entity.type
_entity.pdbx_description
1 polymer ?
#
loop_
_entity_poly.entity_id
_entity_poly.type
_entity_poly.pdbx_seq_one_letter_code
_entity_poly.pdbx_strand_id
1 'polypeptide(L)'
;MTELVSSVADKIDRAVQRVTPFAYRVRRTGRRWMRRAMRKPRSVSEGPNLLPLLIQVLASFTKADGVILEEEIDSSLGFLRYDYPEAVYSELRQLFRQALYEQQDLAAMAQKLGAQLSTERKIMLGVQLYDLISQAGLKQEQVVAFYSFMSQMGMAAQAIDIVYQLNASEDSDPSIYQHGASPLESLSFGANGKADVMLKNLSETDHLMAFRYHDLILLKNYSGQNVSVRGRPLVRGGFCRIYPGQRILVGDQVLSYQELAQYFNAKKNVSLPQIFIRVNKESDQVELERSRTRDSALRVTFGLNVRVKALRDVNAELNGVRLKAGTQVEAQSLQIGIFGVERPEPARS
;
A
#
# COMPACT_ATOMS: atom_id res chain seq x y z
N MET A 1 -55.54 8.11 70.57
CA MET A 1 -55.32 7.13 71.65
C MET A 1 -54.11 6.26 71.29
N THR A 2 -52.94 6.78 70.92
CA THR A 2 -52.02 7.77 71.54
C THR A 2 -51.15 7.26 72.69
N GLU A 3 -50.54 6.07 72.52
CA GLU A 3 -49.25 5.75 73.17
C GLU A 3 -48.40 4.66 72.48
N LEU A 4 -48.88 4.01 71.40
CA LEU A 4 -48.11 2.99 70.66
C LEU A 4 -47.61 3.42 69.27
N VAL A 5 -47.88 4.66 68.84
CA VAL A 5 -47.44 5.20 67.53
C VAL A 5 -46.22 6.12 67.66
N SER A 6 -45.89 6.63 68.86
CA SER A 6 -44.72 7.47 69.10
C SER A 6 -43.41 6.68 69.23
N SER A 7 -43.44 5.43 69.70
CA SER A 7 -42.23 4.62 69.93
C SER A 7 -41.59 4.06 68.64
N VAL A 8 -42.31 4.05 67.51
CA VAL A 8 -41.77 3.59 66.21
C VAL A 8 -41.27 4.78 65.38
N ALA A 9 -41.88 5.97 65.54
CA ALA A 9 -41.45 7.20 64.88
C ALA A 9 -40.09 7.70 65.41
N ASP A 10 -39.83 7.61 66.72
CA ASP A 10 -38.55 8.08 67.31
C ASP A 10 -37.34 7.16 67.05
N LYS A 11 -37.56 5.89 66.67
CA LYS A 11 -36.48 4.97 66.28
C LYS A 11 -36.07 5.08 64.81
N ILE A 12 -36.92 5.66 63.96
CA ILE A 12 -36.63 5.83 62.53
C ILE A 12 -35.90 7.16 62.29
N ASP A 13 -36.19 8.20 63.08
CA ASP A 13 -35.56 9.52 62.90
C ASP A 13 -34.08 9.60 63.39
N ARG A 14 -33.64 8.70 64.28
CA ARG A 14 -32.22 8.63 64.69
C ARG A 14 -31.32 7.79 63.77
N ALA A 15 -31.88 7.05 62.81
CA ALA A 15 -31.08 6.32 61.82
C ALA A 15 -30.82 7.13 60.53
N VAL A 16 -31.51 8.26 60.32
CA VAL A 16 -31.45 9.03 59.06
C VAL A 16 -30.52 10.26 59.15
N GLN A 17 -30.02 10.61 60.34
CA GLN A 17 -29.10 11.76 60.52
C GLN A 17 -27.65 11.41 60.81
N ARG A 18 -27.19 10.22 60.44
CA ARG A 18 -25.75 9.95 60.35
C ARG A 18 -25.41 9.31 59.01
N VAL A 19 -24.74 10.13 58.20
CA VAL A 19 -23.90 9.77 57.06
C VAL A 19 -24.60 9.68 55.71
N THR A 20 -24.96 10.86 55.18
CA THR A 20 -24.64 11.21 53.80
C THR A 20 -23.20 11.74 53.79
N PRO A 21 -22.27 11.21 52.97
CA PRO A 21 -22.11 11.81 51.65
C PRO A 21 -21.64 10.81 50.57
N PHE A 22 -22.21 9.61 50.48
CA PHE A 22 -21.87 8.66 49.40
C PHE A 22 -22.92 8.58 48.26
N ALA A 23 -24.14 9.11 48.47
CA ALA A 23 -25.24 8.93 47.51
C ALA A 23 -25.30 9.97 46.36
N TYR A 24 -24.49 11.03 46.38
CA TYR A 24 -24.49 12.05 45.31
C TYR A 24 -23.36 11.91 44.28
N ARG A 25 -22.55 10.84 44.33
CA ARG A 25 -21.45 10.61 43.36
C ARG A 25 -21.71 9.47 42.36
N VAL A 26 -22.85 8.77 42.46
CA VAL A 26 -23.18 7.63 41.56
C VAL A 26 -24.15 8.00 40.43
N ARG A 27 -24.77 9.18 40.44
CA ARG A 27 -25.79 9.56 39.43
C ARG A 27 -25.23 10.17 38.13
N ARG A 28 -23.91 10.38 38.00
CA ARG A 28 -23.29 10.96 36.78
C ARG A 28 -22.43 10.00 35.95
N THR A 29 -22.11 8.81 36.48
CA THR A 29 -21.29 7.79 35.77
C THR A 29 -22.13 6.70 35.11
N GLY A 30 -23.32 6.38 35.65
CA GLY A 30 -24.21 5.34 35.10
C GLY A 30 -24.82 5.69 33.73
N ARG A 31 -25.13 6.97 33.45
CA ARG A 31 -25.70 7.39 32.16
C ARG A 31 -24.70 7.33 30.99
N ARG A 32 -23.38 7.31 31.23
CA ARG A 32 -22.37 7.13 30.16
C ARG A 32 -22.14 5.66 29.83
N TRP A 33 -22.22 4.78 30.82
CA TRP A 33 -22.11 3.33 30.61
C TRP A 33 -23.37 2.73 30.01
N MET A 34 -24.55 3.20 30.40
CA MET A 34 -25.81 2.75 29.79
C MET A 34 -25.97 3.25 28.35
N ARG A 35 -25.36 4.39 27.99
CA ARG A 35 -25.23 4.83 26.58
C ARG A 35 -24.15 4.08 25.79
N ARG A 36 -23.18 3.42 26.45
CA ARG A 36 -22.20 2.54 25.78
C ARG A 36 -22.76 1.14 25.58
N ALA A 37 -23.57 0.64 26.51
CA ALA A 37 -24.26 -0.65 26.38
C ALA A 37 -25.50 -0.58 25.46
N MET A 38 -26.18 0.58 25.35
CA MET A 38 -27.29 0.81 24.40
C MET A 38 -26.87 1.52 23.10
N ARG A 39 -25.56 1.70 22.86
CA ARG A 39 -25.11 1.99 21.50
C ARG A 39 -25.22 0.68 20.74
N LYS A 40 -26.35 0.49 20.05
CA LYS A 40 -26.41 -0.39 18.88
C LYS A 40 -25.11 -0.15 18.09
N PRO A 41 -24.35 -1.20 17.73
CA PRO A 41 -23.22 -1.02 16.83
C PRO A 41 -23.74 -0.20 15.66
N ARG A 42 -23.08 0.93 15.37
CA ARG A 42 -23.45 1.76 14.23
C ARG A 42 -23.35 0.83 13.03
N SER A 43 -24.53 0.38 12.59
CA SER A 43 -24.69 -0.31 11.34
C SER A 43 -24.10 0.61 10.28
N VAL A 44 -23.07 0.10 9.60
CA VAL A 44 -23.05 0.02 8.15
C VAL A 44 -23.56 1.31 7.52
N SER A 45 -22.64 2.19 7.12
CA SER A 45 -22.88 3.11 6.01
C SER A 45 -23.64 2.37 4.92
N GLU A 46 -24.86 2.85 4.63
CA GLU A 46 -25.91 2.23 3.83
C GLU A 46 -25.39 1.67 2.50
N GLY A 47 -24.98 0.41 2.57
CA GLY A 47 -24.62 -0.48 1.49
C GLY A 47 -24.65 -1.91 2.06
N PRO A 48 -24.86 -2.94 1.25
CA PRO A 48 -24.86 -4.32 1.76
C PRO A 48 -23.53 -4.60 2.48
N ASN A 49 -23.59 -5.07 3.72
CA ASN A 49 -22.39 -5.47 4.46
C ASN A 49 -21.79 -6.72 3.79
N LEU A 50 -20.87 -6.48 2.86
CA LEU A 50 -20.21 -7.50 2.04
C LEU A 50 -19.07 -8.22 2.77
N LEU A 51 -18.69 -7.73 3.96
CA LEU A 51 -17.53 -8.24 4.69
C LEU A 51 -17.59 -9.75 4.96
N PRO A 52 -18.71 -10.34 5.45
CA PRO A 52 -18.79 -11.78 5.63
C PRO A 52 -18.63 -12.56 4.32
N LEU A 53 -19.17 -12.04 3.22
CA LEU A 53 -19.11 -12.66 1.90
C LEU A 53 -17.67 -12.66 1.36
N LEU A 54 -16.96 -11.54 1.51
CA LEU A 54 -15.54 -11.45 1.15
C LEU A 54 -14.68 -12.40 1.98
N ILE A 55 -14.95 -12.50 3.29
CA ILE A 55 -14.28 -13.46 4.19
C ILE A 55 -14.47 -14.90 3.69
N GLN A 56 -15.71 -15.27 3.33
CA GLN A 56 -16.02 -16.61 2.83
C GLN A 56 -15.29 -16.94 1.53
N VAL A 57 -15.24 -15.99 0.60
CA VAL A 57 -14.49 -16.16 -0.66
C VAL A 57 -12.99 -16.31 -0.36
N LEU A 58 -12.39 -15.42 0.44
CA LEU A 58 -10.96 -15.53 0.78
C LEU A 58 -10.63 -16.86 1.47
N ALA A 59 -11.50 -17.31 2.40
CA ALA A 59 -11.35 -18.59 3.07
C ALA A 59 -11.40 -19.77 2.09
N SER A 60 -12.33 -19.74 1.12
CA SER A 60 -12.45 -20.82 0.12
C SER A 60 -11.20 -20.97 -0.75
N PHE A 61 -10.54 -19.86 -1.11
CA PHE A 61 -9.29 -19.89 -1.88
C PHE A 61 -8.06 -20.24 -1.02
N THR A 62 -8.16 -20.12 0.31
CA THR A 62 -7.08 -20.49 1.25
C THR A 62 -7.06 -21.99 1.57
N LYS A 63 -8.19 -22.71 1.47
CA LYS A 63 -8.36 -24.09 1.97
C LYS A 63 -7.64 -25.22 1.18
N ALA A 64 -6.78 -24.92 0.21
CA ALA A 64 -6.35 -25.90 -0.80
C ALA A 64 -5.42 -27.03 -0.34
N ASP A 65 -5.02 -27.08 0.93
CA ASP A 65 -4.18 -28.17 1.47
C ASP A 65 -4.69 -28.81 2.76
N GLY A 66 -5.86 -28.40 3.27
CA GLY A 66 -6.42 -28.95 4.52
C GLY A 66 -5.63 -28.61 5.81
N VAL A 67 -4.39 -28.13 5.69
CA VAL A 67 -3.58 -27.59 6.77
C VAL A 67 -3.55 -26.08 6.63
N ILE A 68 -4.32 -25.38 7.46
CA ILE A 68 -4.35 -23.92 7.50
C ILE A 68 -3.47 -23.48 8.67
N LEU A 69 -2.37 -22.79 8.39
CA LEU A 69 -1.54 -22.22 9.43
C LEU A 69 -2.20 -20.92 9.94
N GLU A 70 -2.18 -20.68 11.26
CA GLU A 70 -2.65 -19.39 11.80
C GLU A 70 -1.93 -18.20 11.15
N GLU A 71 -0.69 -18.42 10.71
CA GLU A 71 0.15 -17.46 10.01
C GLU A 71 -0.37 -17.08 8.61
N GLU A 72 -1.12 -17.96 7.95
CA GLU A 72 -1.78 -17.69 6.66
C GLU A 72 -3.05 -16.88 6.86
N ILE A 73 -3.79 -17.12 7.96
CA ILE A 73 -4.99 -16.35 8.30
C ILE A 73 -4.68 -14.85 8.43
N ASP A 74 -3.60 -14.51 9.14
CA ASP A 74 -3.19 -13.11 9.30
C ASP A 74 -2.71 -12.47 7.98
N SER A 75 -2.16 -13.28 7.06
CA SER A 75 -1.81 -12.84 5.70
C SER A 75 -3.07 -12.55 4.88
N SER A 76 -4.01 -13.51 4.84
CA SER A 76 -5.29 -13.42 4.11
C SER A 76 -6.19 -12.31 4.66
N LEU A 77 -6.22 -12.10 5.97
CA LEU A 77 -6.99 -11.05 6.63
C LEU A 77 -6.31 -9.67 6.60
N GLY A 78 -5.06 -9.61 6.15
CA GLY A 78 -4.34 -8.35 5.96
C GLY A 78 -5.17 -7.35 5.15
N PHE A 79 -5.83 -7.79 4.07
CA PHE A 79 -6.71 -6.94 3.26
C PHE A 79 -7.83 -6.31 4.10
N LEU A 80 -8.55 -7.13 4.85
CA LEU A 80 -9.74 -6.68 5.58
C LEU A 80 -9.39 -5.71 6.71
N ARG A 81 -8.21 -5.86 7.32
CA ARG A 81 -7.74 -4.94 8.36
C ARG A 81 -7.55 -3.52 7.85
N TYR A 82 -7.01 -3.35 6.64
CA TYR A 82 -6.69 -2.03 6.09
C TYR A 82 -7.89 -1.40 5.38
N ASP A 83 -8.72 -2.19 4.73
CA ASP A 83 -9.86 -1.70 3.95
C ASP A 83 -11.15 -1.60 4.81
N TYR A 84 -11.21 -2.30 5.95
CA TYR A 84 -12.27 -2.21 6.96
C TYR A 84 -11.71 -1.91 8.36
N PRO A 85 -11.12 -0.72 8.60
CA PRO A 85 -10.50 -0.36 9.87
C PRO A 85 -11.47 -0.30 11.06
N GLU A 86 -12.78 -0.21 10.80
CA GLU A 86 -13.81 -0.26 11.83
C GLU A 86 -14.19 -1.68 12.27
N ALA A 87 -13.80 -2.72 11.52
CA ALA A 87 -14.05 -4.10 11.90
C ALA A 87 -13.08 -4.55 13.00
N VAL A 88 -13.60 -5.18 14.05
CA VAL A 88 -12.77 -5.68 15.14
C VAL A 88 -11.97 -6.89 14.63
N TYR A 89 -10.64 -6.82 14.70
CA TYR A 89 -9.77 -7.88 14.17
C TYR A 89 -10.09 -9.28 14.74
N SER A 90 -10.48 -9.37 16.01
CA SER A 90 -10.90 -10.64 16.62
C SER A 90 -12.17 -11.20 15.98
N GLU A 91 -13.12 -10.35 15.56
CA GLU A 91 -14.33 -10.76 14.85
C GLU A 91 -14.01 -11.23 13.43
N LEU A 92 -13.13 -10.51 12.71
CA LEU A 92 -12.65 -10.93 11.39
C LEU A 92 -12.02 -12.32 11.44
N ARG A 93 -11.17 -12.56 12.45
CA ARG A 93 -10.50 -13.85 12.65
C ARG A 93 -11.49 -14.97 12.96
N GLN A 94 -12.51 -14.70 13.78
CA GLN A 94 -13.55 -15.67 14.09
C GLN A 94 -14.38 -16.03 12.86
N LEU A 95 -14.84 -15.03 12.10
CA LEU A 95 -15.61 -15.25 10.88
C LEU A 95 -14.81 -16.03 9.82
N PHE A 96 -13.52 -15.74 9.67
CA PHE A 96 -12.66 -16.46 8.73
C PHE A 96 -12.47 -17.91 9.14
N ARG A 97 -12.22 -18.18 10.42
CA ARG A 97 -12.16 -19.55 10.95
C ARG A 97 -13.43 -20.32 10.69
N GLN A 98 -14.58 -19.72 10.95
CA GLN A 98 -15.87 -20.34 10.67
C GLN A 98 -16.01 -20.66 9.17
N ALA A 99 -15.70 -19.69 8.31
CA ALA A 99 -15.80 -19.84 6.86
C ALA A 99 -14.89 -20.94 6.28
N LEU A 100 -13.74 -21.22 6.90
CA LEU A 100 -12.84 -22.30 6.49
C LEU A 100 -13.46 -23.70 6.68
N TYR A 101 -14.34 -23.87 7.67
CA TYR A 101 -15.01 -25.15 7.92
C TYR A 101 -16.31 -25.33 7.14
N GLU A 102 -16.88 -24.24 6.62
CA GLU A 102 -18.10 -24.25 5.83
C GLU A 102 -17.83 -24.58 4.35
N GLN A 103 -18.79 -25.25 3.70
CA GLN A 103 -18.76 -25.43 2.25
C GLN A 103 -19.33 -24.17 1.60
N GLN A 104 -18.52 -23.52 0.76
CA GLN A 104 -18.86 -22.26 0.12
C GLN A 104 -19.31 -22.51 -1.33
N ASP A 105 -20.46 -21.93 -1.73
CA ASP A 105 -20.88 -21.88 -3.13
C ASP A 105 -20.25 -20.67 -3.81
N LEU A 106 -19.06 -20.88 -4.37
CA LEU A 106 -18.31 -19.84 -5.07
C LEU A 106 -19.12 -19.17 -6.20
N ALA A 107 -20.02 -19.91 -6.86
CA ALA A 107 -20.78 -19.37 -7.97
C ALA A 107 -21.84 -18.36 -7.52
N ALA A 108 -22.62 -18.73 -6.50
CA ALA A 108 -23.58 -17.81 -5.89
C ALA A 108 -22.88 -16.59 -5.27
N MET A 109 -21.71 -16.78 -4.65
CA MET A 109 -20.92 -15.68 -4.08
C MET A 109 -20.41 -14.72 -5.15
N ALA A 110 -19.89 -15.25 -6.26
CA ALA A 110 -19.40 -14.46 -7.39
C ALA A 110 -20.51 -13.60 -7.99
N GLN A 111 -21.71 -14.17 -8.21
CA GLN A 111 -22.85 -13.40 -8.73
C GLN A 111 -23.25 -12.25 -7.80
N LYS A 112 -23.33 -12.53 -6.50
CA LYS A 112 -23.70 -11.53 -5.48
C LYS A 112 -22.66 -10.42 -5.36
N LEU A 113 -21.37 -10.76 -5.33
CA LEU A 113 -20.28 -9.77 -5.34
C LEU A 113 -20.22 -9.03 -6.67
N GLY A 114 -20.44 -9.72 -7.78
CA GLY A 114 -20.48 -9.17 -9.13
C GLY A 114 -21.51 -8.05 -9.30
N ALA A 115 -22.68 -8.17 -8.67
CA ALA A 115 -23.73 -7.16 -8.71
C ALA A 115 -23.48 -5.97 -7.78
N GLN A 116 -22.67 -6.13 -6.72
CA GLN A 116 -22.55 -5.14 -5.64
C GLN A 116 -21.19 -4.43 -5.60
N LEU A 117 -20.13 -5.03 -6.16
CA LEU A 117 -18.80 -4.43 -6.22
C LEU A 117 -18.64 -3.56 -7.47
N SER A 118 -17.98 -2.42 -7.32
CA SER A 118 -17.48 -1.64 -8.45
C SER A 118 -16.39 -2.41 -9.20
N THR A 119 -16.17 -2.07 -10.47
CA THR A 119 -15.10 -2.67 -11.30
C THR A 119 -13.74 -2.62 -10.60
N GLU A 120 -13.41 -1.48 -9.98
CA GLU A 120 -12.16 -1.30 -9.23
C GLU A 120 -12.02 -2.31 -8.09
N ARG A 121 -13.09 -2.51 -7.30
CA ARG A 121 -13.09 -3.48 -6.20
C ARG A 121 -13.00 -4.92 -6.68
N LYS A 122 -13.60 -5.24 -7.83
CA LYS A 122 -13.47 -6.58 -8.44
C LYS A 122 -12.03 -6.86 -8.88
N ILE A 123 -11.34 -5.88 -9.45
CA ILE A 123 -9.92 -6.00 -9.82
C ILE A 123 -9.07 -6.21 -8.56
N MET A 124 -9.28 -5.40 -7.52
CA MET A 124 -8.58 -5.57 -6.24
C MET A 124 -8.79 -6.96 -5.62
N LEU A 125 -10.02 -7.46 -5.65
CA LEU A 125 -10.34 -8.81 -5.19
C LEU A 125 -9.62 -9.86 -6.05
N GLY A 126 -9.67 -9.75 -7.37
CA GLY A 126 -8.99 -10.67 -8.28
C GLY A 126 -7.49 -10.77 -8.01
N VAL A 127 -6.81 -9.64 -7.84
CA VAL A 127 -5.38 -9.59 -7.51
C VAL A 127 -5.08 -10.29 -6.16
N GLN A 128 -5.94 -10.10 -5.16
CA GLN A 128 -5.78 -10.75 -3.84
C GLN A 128 -6.05 -12.26 -3.89
N LEU A 129 -7.06 -12.70 -4.62
CA LEU A 129 -7.32 -14.13 -4.79
C LEU A 129 -6.14 -14.79 -5.48
N TYR A 130 -5.57 -14.15 -6.49
CA TYR A 130 -4.38 -14.66 -7.15
C TYR A 130 -3.17 -14.74 -6.21
N ASP A 131 -3.01 -13.77 -5.29
CA ASP A 131 -2.00 -13.81 -4.21
C ASP A 131 -2.12 -15.05 -3.33
N LEU A 132 -3.32 -15.36 -2.87
CA LEU A 132 -3.57 -16.57 -2.08
C LEU A 132 -3.24 -17.85 -2.87
N ILE A 133 -3.61 -17.90 -4.15
CA ILE A 133 -3.35 -19.07 -5.00
C ILE A 133 -1.85 -19.25 -5.24
N SER A 134 -1.11 -18.16 -5.42
CA SER A 134 0.33 -18.26 -5.59
C SER A 134 1.05 -18.67 -4.33
N GLN A 135 0.61 -18.20 -3.16
CA GLN A 135 1.17 -18.63 -1.89
C GLN A 135 0.92 -20.13 -1.65
N ALA A 136 -0.21 -20.66 -2.15
CA ALA A 136 -0.54 -22.08 -2.13
C ALA A 136 0.14 -22.92 -3.24
N GLY A 137 1.08 -22.35 -4.00
CA GLY A 137 1.85 -23.08 -5.02
C GLY A 137 1.18 -23.21 -6.39
N LEU A 138 0.21 -22.34 -6.71
CA LEU A 138 -0.41 -22.25 -8.05
C LEU A 138 -1.06 -23.55 -8.54
N LYS A 139 -1.79 -24.24 -7.66
CA LYS A 139 -2.47 -25.49 -8.04
C LYS A 139 -3.48 -25.25 -9.16
N GLN A 140 -3.48 -26.13 -10.16
CA GLN A 140 -4.33 -25.99 -11.34
C GLN A 140 -5.81 -25.84 -10.98
N GLU A 141 -6.31 -26.61 -10.01
CA GLU A 141 -7.71 -26.53 -9.54
C GLU A 141 -8.08 -25.14 -9.01
N GLN A 142 -7.19 -24.51 -8.22
CA GLN A 142 -7.41 -23.17 -7.68
C GLN A 142 -7.37 -22.11 -8.78
N VAL A 143 -6.46 -22.26 -9.76
CA VAL A 143 -6.36 -21.36 -10.91
C VAL A 143 -7.63 -21.44 -11.77
N VAL A 144 -8.17 -22.64 -12.00
CA VAL A 144 -9.45 -22.82 -12.70
C VAL A 144 -10.59 -22.18 -11.91
N ALA A 145 -10.66 -22.42 -10.60
CA ALA A 145 -11.67 -21.80 -9.73
C ALA A 145 -11.60 -20.27 -9.76
N PHE A 146 -10.40 -19.70 -9.81
CA PHE A 146 -10.18 -18.27 -9.96
C PHE A 146 -10.76 -17.72 -11.26
N TYR A 147 -10.45 -18.33 -12.40
CA TYR A 147 -10.99 -17.88 -13.69
C TYR A 147 -12.51 -18.01 -13.73
N SER A 148 -13.08 -19.10 -13.22
CA SER A 148 -14.54 -19.28 -13.14
C SER A 148 -15.18 -18.20 -12.26
N PHE A 149 -14.62 -17.94 -11.08
CA PHE A 149 -15.11 -16.93 -10.14
C PHE A 149 -15.06 -15.51 -10.75
N MET A 150 -13.93 -15.14 -11.34
CA MET A 150 -13.77 -13.84 -12.00
C MET A 150 -14.70 -13.68 -13.20
N SER A 151 -14.88 -14.74 -13.99
CA SER A 151 -15.81 -14.73 -15.12
C SER A 151 -17.25 -14.48 -14.67
N GLN A 152 -17.69 -15.12 -13.58
CA GLN A 152 -19.03 -14.91 -13.02
C GLN A 152 -19.24 -13.52 -12.43
N MET A 153 -18.18 -12.85 -11.99
CA MET A 153 -18.22 -11.43 -11.61
C MET A 153 -18.24 -10.47 -12.83
N GLY A 154 -18.13 -10.98 -14.06
CA GLY A 154 -18.04 -10.20 -15.29
C GLY A 154 -16.64 -9.67 -15.58
N MET A 155 -15.59 -10.32 -15.07
CA MET A 155 -14.18 -9.86 -15.10
C MET A 155 -13.25 -10.87 -15.76
N ALA A 156 -13.75 -11.65 -16.73
CA ALA A 156 -12.98 -12.72 -17.38
C ALA A 156 -11.70 -12.19 -18.06
N ALA A 157 -11.81 -11.09 -18.82
CA ALA A 157 -10.69 -10.45 -19.50
C ALA A 157 -9.61 -10.00 -18.49
N GLN A 158 -10.02 -9.28 -17.44
CA GLN A 158 -9.11 -8.79 -16.42
C GLN A 158 -8.45 -9.92 -15.64
N ALA A 159 -9.11 -11.06 -15.45
CA ALA A 159 -8.50 -12.23 -14.83
C ALA A 159 -7.32 -12.75 -15.66
N ILE A 160 -7.47 -12.82 -16.98
CA ILE A 160 -6.39 -13.21 -17.90
C ILE A 160 -5.24 -12.20 -17.80
N ASP A 161 -5.55 -10.92 -17.88
CA ASP A 161 -4.54 -9.85 -17.83
C ASP A 161 -3.78 -9.85 -16.49
N ILE A 162 -4.46 -10.06 -15.35
CA ILE A 162 -3.84 -10.17 -14.01
C ILE A 162 -2.86 -11.33 -13.96
N VAL A 163 -3.28 -12.54 -14.38
CA VAL A 163 -2.41 -13.71 -14.34
C VAL A 163 -1.22 -13.54 -15.27
N TYR A 164 -1.45 -13.03 -16.49
CA TYR A 164 -0.38 -12.79 -17.44
C TYR A 164 0.65 -11.80 -16.87
N GLN A 165 0.19 -10.65 -16.39
CA GLN A 165 1.07 -9.62 -15.86
C GLN A 165 1.85 -10.07 -14.63
N LEU A 166 1.20 -10.77 -13.69
CA LEU A 166 1.86 -11.21 -12.46
C LEU A 166 2.82 -12.38 -12.69
N ASN A 167 2.76 -13.06 -13.84
CA ASN A 167 3.74 -14.09 -14.23
C ASN A 167 4.80 -13.60 -15.20
N ALA A 168 4.56 -12.51 -15.93
CA ALA A 168 5.54 -11.95 -16.86
C ALA A 168 6.82 -11.52 -16.11
N SER A 169 7.97 -11.89 -16.67
CA SER A 169 9.26 -11.76 -15.98
C SER A 169 9.85 -10.36 -16.01
N GLU A 170 9.46 -9.45 -16.90
CA GLU A 170 9.79 -8.02 -16.87
C GLU A 170 9.22 -7.28 -18.10
N ASP A 171 9.22 -7.95 -19.26
CA ASP A 171 8.72 -7.42 -20.54
C ASP A 171 7.33 -8.00 -20.85
N SER A 172 6.30 -7.45 -20.21
CA SER A 172 4.94 -7.77 -20.62
C SER A 172 4.61 -7.08 -21.94
N ASP A 173 4.52 -7.86 -23.03
CA ASP A 173 4.09 -7.34 -24.34
C ASP A 173 2.69 -6.69 -24.25
N PRO A 174 2.58 -5.37 -24.51
CA PRO A 174 1.30 -4.67 -24.42
C PRO A 174 0.23 -5.20 -25.38
N SER A 175 0.64 -5.84 -26.48
CA SER A 175 -0.27 -6.40 -27.49
C SER A 175 -1.02 -7.65 -27.02
N ILE A 176 -0.55 -8.28 -25.93
CA ILE A 176 -1.18 -9.47 -25.33
C ILE A 176 -2.38 -9.08 -24.45
N TYR A 177 -2.46 -7.82 -23.99
CA TYR A 177 -3.58 -7.35 -23.18
C TYR A 177 -4.83 -7.14 -24.01
N GLN A 178 -5.97 -7.64 -23.52
CA GLN A 178 -7.22 -7.58 -24.28
C GLN A 178 -7.71 -6.15 -24.56
N HIS A 179 -7.30 -5.17 -23.75
CA HIS A 179 -7.62 -3.75 -23.93
C HIS A 179 -6.40 -2.90 -24.32
N GLY A 180 -5.30 -3.53 -24.73
CA GLY A 180 -4.04 -2.85 -25.09
C GLY A 180 -3.34 -2.14 -23.94
N ALA A 181 -3.81 -2.30 -22.70
CA ALA A 181 -3.24 -1.72 -21.51
C ALA A 181 -3.29 -2.73 -20.35
N SER A 182 -2.17 -2.80 -19.64
CA SER A 182 -2.03 -3.57 -18.41
C SER A 182 -2.97 -3.04 -17.32
N PRO A 183 -3.69 -3.91 -16.57
CA PRO A 183 -4.56 -3.48 -15.48
C PRO A 183 -3.78 -2.89 -14.31
N LEU A 184 -2.56 -3.38 -14.04
CA LEU A 184 -1.71 -2.87 -12.97
C LEU A 184 -0.58 -2.02 -13.55
N GLU A 185 -0.22 -0.98 -12.83
CA GLU A 185 1.04 -0.28 -13.07
C GLU A 185 2.20 -1.17 -12.65
N SER A 186 3.33 -1.12 -13.35
CA SER A 186 4.54 -1.87 -13.00
C SER A 186 5.71 -0.94 -12.69
N LEU A 187 6.58 -1.38 -11.79
CA LEU A 187 7.81 -0.71 -11.42
C LEU A 187 8.91 -1.75 -11.21
N SER A 188 10.01 -1.68 -11.96
CA SER A 188 11.15 -2.59 -11.81
C SER A 188 12.25 -1.99 -10.93
N PHE A 189 12.84 -2.85 -10.10
CA PHE A 189 14.00 -2.53 -9.27
C PHE A 189 15.16 -3.44 -9.67
N GLY A 190 16.34 -2.88 -9.88
CA GLY A 190 17.50 -3.65 -10.30
C GLY A 190 18.83 -2.99 -9.95
N ALA A 191 19.93 -3.66 -10.26
CA ALA A 191 21.28 -3.16 -9.98
C ALA A 191 21.86 -2.27 -11.10
N ASN A 192 21.20 -2.24 -12.27
CA ASN A 192 21.70 -1.57 -13.47
C ASN A 192 20.72 -0.49 -13.95
N GLY A 193 21.17 0.34 -14.89
CA GLY A 193 20.37 1.44 -15.46
C GLY A 193 19.20 1.00 -16.35
N LYS A 194 18.89 -0.31 -16.45
CA LYS A 194 17.74 -0.82 -17.21
C LYS A 194 16.46 -0.88 -16.35
N ALA A 195 16.59 -0.90 -15.03
CA ALA A 195 15.45 -0.87 -14.11
C ALA A 195 14.91 0.56 -13.91
N ASP A 196 13.62 0.68 -13.55
CA ASP A 196 13.02 1.98 -13.20
C ASP A 196 13.67 2.60 -11.97
N VAL A 197 14.04 1.78 -10.99
CA VAL A 197 14.68 2.19 -9.74
C VAL A 197 15.92 1.34 -9.49
N MET A 198 17.05 1.99 -9.21
CA MET A 198 18.27 1.29 -8.86
C MET A 198 18.36 1.00 -7.37
N LEU A 199 18.66 -0.25 -7.02
CA LEU A 199 18.97 -0.71 -5.67
C LEU A 199 20.42 -1.20 -5.63
N LYS A 200 21.24 -0.58 -4.77
CA LYS A 200 22.70 -0.84 -4.76
C LYS A 200 23.10 -2.28 -4.38
N ASN A 201 22.21 -3.02 -3.72
CA ASN A 201 22.53 -4.31 -3.10
C ASN A 201 21.94 -5.50 -3.86
N LEU A 202 21.46 -5.26 -5.08
CA LEU A 202 21.09 -6.32 -6.01
C LEU A 202 22.29 -6.68 -6.89
N SER A 203 22.41 -7.94 -7.29
CA SER A 203 23.34 -8.31 -8.37
C SER A 203 22.77 -7.91 -9.74
N GLU A 204 23.59 -7.94 -10.80
CA GLU A 204 23.15 -7.55 -12.16
C GLU A 204 21.99 -8.38 -12.71
N THR A 205 21.83 -9.62 -12.22
CA THR A 205 20.75 -10.53 -12.59
C THR A 205 19.55 -10.47 -11.64
N ASP A 206 19.71 -9.82 -10.48
CA ASP A 206 18.67 -9.70 -9.48
C ASP A 206 17.77 -8.51 -9.78
N HIS A 207 16.47 -8.76 -9.68
CA HIS A 207 15.46 -7.72 -9.81
C HIS A 207 14.27 -7.98 -8.89
N LEU A 208 13.54 -6.91 -8.58
CA LEU A 208 12.23 -6.96 -7.94
C LEU A 208 11.23 -6.26 -8.85
N MET A 209 10.00 -6.73 -8.85
CA MET A 209 8.90 -6.03 -9.52
C MET A 209 7.87 -5.61 -8.50
N ALA A 210 7.47 -4.34 -8.53
CA ALA A 210 6.28 -3.89 -7.84
C ALA A 210 5.13 -3.68 -8.83
N PHE A 211 3.92 -4.00 -8.40
CA PHE A 211 2.70 -3.75 -9.15
C PHE A 211 1.76 -2.88 -8.34
N ARG A 212 1.07 -1.93 -8.98
CA ARG A 212 0.13 -1.04 -8.30
C ARG A 212 -1.23 -0.99 -8.99
N TYR A 213 -2.28 -1.05 -8.16
CA TYR A 213 -3.64 -0.70 -8.53
C TYR A 213 -4.25 0.18 -7.43
N HIS A 214 -4.36 1.48 -7.69
CA HIS A 214 -4.68 2.50 -6.67
C HIS A 214 -3.76 2.38 -5.44
N ASP A 215 -4.33 2.04 -4.27
CA ASP A 215 -3.61 1.88 -2.99
C ASP A 215 -3.11 0.45 -2.74
N LEU A 216 -3.41 -0.48 -3.65
CA LEU A 216 -2.88 -1.84 -3.59
C LEU A 216 -1.50 -1.85 -4.24
N ILE A 217 -0.48 -2.20 -3.47
CA ILE A 217 0.88 -2.44 -3.96
C ILE A 217 1.26 -3.88 -3.69
N LEU A 218 1.68 -4.60 -4.74
CA LEU A 218 2.31 -5.91 -4.64
C LEU A 218 3.81 -5.77 -4.91
N LEU A 219 4.59 -6.63 -4.27
CA LEU A 219 6.01 -6.81 -4.55
C LEU A 219 6.26 -8.28 -4.89
N LYS A 220 6.89 -8.53 -6.03
CA LYS A 220 7.35 -9.85 -6.47
C LYS A 220 8.88 -9.91 -6.44
N ASN A 221 9.41 -10.95 -5.82
CA ASN A 221 10.84 -11.18 -5.74
C ASN A 221 11.31 -12.06 -6.90
N TYR A 222 12.16 -11.53 -7.80
CA TYR A 222 12.84 -12.33 -8.80
C TYR A 222 14.34 -12.51 -8.52
N SER A 223 14.83 -11.90 -7.45
CA SER A 223 16.20 -11.98 -7.00
C SER A 223 16.48 -13.27 -6.21
N GLY A 224 17.75 -13.66 -6.18
CA GLY A 224 18.26 -14.64 -5.21
C GLY A 224 18.55 -14.04 -3.83
N GLN A 225 18.32 -12.74 -3.65
CA GLN A 225 18.60 -12.03 -2.41
C GLN A 225 17.56 -12.34 -1.32
N ASN A 226 18.00 -12.20 -0.07
CA ASN A 226 17.12 -12.24 1.09
C ASN A 226 16.23 -10.99 1.09
N VAL A 227 15.01 -11.15 0.56
CA VAL A 227 13.94 -10.17 0.69
C VAL A 227 13.06 -10.59 1.85
N SER A 228 12.69 -9.66 2.72
CA SER A 228 11.69 -9.94 3.76
C SER A 228 10.70 -8.80 3.93
N VAL A 229 9.46 -9.17 4.22
CA VAL A 229 8.34 -8.26 4.44
C VAL A 229 7.75 -8.60 5.79
N ARG A 230 7.70 -7.62 6.71
CA ARG A 230 7.28 -7.84 8.12
C ARG A 230 8.04 -8.98 8.83
N GLY A 231 9.32 -9.16 8.51
CA GLY A 231 10.13 -10.23 9.08
C GLY A 231 9.88 -11.62 8.50
N ARG A 232 9.02 -11.76 7.47
CA ARG A 232 8.85 -13.01 6.74
C ARG A 232 9.66 -13.00 5.45
N PRO A 233 10.39 -14.09 5.14
CA PRO A 233 11.13 -14.18 3.88
C PRO A 233 10.17 -14.21 2.70
N LEU A 234 10.47 -13.41 1.67
CA LEU A 234 9.82 -13.45 0.37
C LEU A 234 10.75 -14.19 -0.58
N VAL A 235 10.50 -15.49 -0.77
CA VAL A 235 11.33 -16.33 -1.65
C VAL A 235 11.25 -15.91 -3.11
N ARG A 236 12.24 -16.31 -3.91
CA ARG A 236 12.25 -16.06 -5.35
C ARG A 236 11.00 -16.66 -6.01
N GLY A 237 10.38 -15.90 -6.91
CA GLY A 237 9.09 -16.20 -7.54
C GLY A 237 7.88 -15.83 -6.69
N GLY A 238 8.05 -15.68 -5.37
CA GLY A 238 7.00 -15.27 -4.46
C GLY A 238 6.64 -13.81 -4.63
N PHE A 239 5.39 -13.49 -4.32
CA PHE A 239 4.92 -12.12 -4.21
C PHE A 239 4.13 -11.90 -2.92
N CYS A 240 4.03 -10.64 -2.51
CA CYS A 240 3.39 -10.24 -1.27
C CYS A 240 2.78 -8.84 -1.43
N ARG A 241 1.60 -8.65 -0.84
CA ARG A 241 1.02 -7.31 -0.70
C ARG A 241 1.73 -6.47 0.36
N ILE A 242 2.10 -5.26 -0.03
CA ILE A 242 2.68 -4.24 0.83
C ILE A 242 1.58 -3.28 1.26
N TYR A 243 1.46 -3.04 2.56
CA TYR A 243 0.45 -2.14 3.10
C TYR A 243 1.06 -0.88 3.71
N PRO A 244 0.27 0.18 3.89
CA PRO A 244 0.73 1.40 4.54
C PRO A 244 1.44 1.13 5.88
N GLY A 245 2.60 1.77 6.05
CA GLY A 245 3.45 1.65 7.24
C GLY A 245 4.39 0.45 7.24
N GLN A 246 4.33 -0.42 6.23
CA GLN A 246 5.21 -1.59 6.15
C GLN A 246 6.53 -1.26 5.49
N ARG A 247 7.54 -2.03 5.92
CA ARG A 247 8.90 -1.98 5.42
C ARG A 247 9.27 -3.33 4.83
N ILE A 248 10.00 -3.26 3.74
CA ILE A 248 10.60 -4.37 3.00
C ILE A 248 12.10 -4.27 3.24
N LEU A 249 12.72 -5.36 3.66
CA LEU A 249 14.17 -5.46 3.73
C LEU A 249 14.66 -6.17 2.48
N VAL A 250 15.62 -5.58 1.78
CA VAL A 250 16.28 -6.13 0.59
C VAL A 250 17.78 -6.11 0.89
N GLY A 251 18.30 -7.24 1.38
CA GLY A 251 19.63 -7.24 2.01
C GLY A 251 19.68 -6.29 3.20
N ASP A 252 20.57 -5.30 3.16
CA ASP A 252 20.76 -4.20 4.11
C ASP A 252 19.96 -2.93 3.77
N GLN A 253 19.25 -2.89 2.64
CA GLN A 253 18.37 -1.78 2.27
C GLN A 253 16.95 -1.95 2.81
N VAL A 254 16.33 -0.82 3.16
CA VAL A 254 14.94 -0.76 3.59
C VAL A 254 14.14 0.03 2.56
N LEU A 255 13.09 -0.59 2.01
CA LEU A 255 12.08 0.10 1.20
C LEU A 255 10.77 0.17 1.98
N SER A 256 10.09 1.30 1.91
CA SER A 256 8.80 1.54 2.55
C SER A 256 7.66 1.60 1.54
N TYR A 257 6.43 1.37 2.02
CA TYR A 257 5.23 1.59 1.22
C TYR A 257 5.19 3.00 0.61
N GLN A 258 5.56 4.02 1.38
CA GLN A 258 5.55 5.41 0.94
C GLN A 258 6.53 5.65 -0.22
N GLU A 259 7.73 5.06 -0.17
CA GLU A 259 8.70 5.15 -1.27
C GLU A 259 8.18 4.46 -2.53
N LEU A 260 7.60 3.26 -2.42
CA LEU A 260 6.99 2.58 -3.56
C LEU A 260 5.91 3.46 -4.21
N ALA A 261 4.99 4.01 -3.41
CA ALA A 261 3.94 4.90 -3.90
C ALA A 261 4.52 6.15 -4.59
N GLN A 262 5.60 6.72 -4.05
CA GLN A 262 6.31 7.85 -4.66
C GLN A 262 6.92 7.48 -6.01
N TYR A 263 7.57 6.32 -6.13
CA TYR A 263 8.15 5.86 -7.39
C TYR A 263 7.08 5.64 -8.46
N PHE A 264 5.95 5.01 -8.14
CA PHE A 264 4.86 4.89 -9.10
C PHE A 264 4.30 6.25 -9.55
N ASN A 265 4.14 7.20 -8.62
CA ASN A 265 3.69 8.55 -8.95
C ASN A 265 4.71 9.28 -9.85
N ALA A 266 6.01 9.08 -9.58
CA ALA A 266 7.09 9.63 -10.38
C ALA A 266 7.12 9.04 -11.80
N LYS A 267 6.93 7.72 -11.94
CA LYS A 267 6.85 7.03 -13.24
C LYS A 267 5.71 7.57 -14.11
N LYS A 268 4.55 7.85 -13.51
CA LYS A 268 3.40 8.46 -14.20
C LYS A 268 3.50 9.98 -14.39
N ASN A 269 4.57 10.62 -13.95
CA ASN A 269 4.73 12.09 -13.95
C ASN A 269 3.58 12.84 -13.24
N VAL A 270 2.91 12.23 -12.25
CA VAL A 270 1.71 12.81 -11.59
C VAL A 270 2.08 14.05 -10.77
N SER A 271 3.19 14.00 -10.06
CA SER A 271 3.75 15.12 -9.30
C SER A 271 5.25 14.92 -9.19
N LEU A 272 6.01 15.77 -9.87
CA LEU A 272 7.47 15.76 -9.80
C LEU A 272 7.92 17.01 -9.04
N PRO A 273 8.54 16.86 -7.86
CA PRO A 273 9.19 17.98 -7.21
C PRO A 273 10.17 18.64 -8.18
N GLN A 274 10.22 19.96 -8.13
CA GLN A 274 11.19 20.72 -8.91
C GLN A 274 11.83 21.78 -8.03
N ILE A 275 13.13 21.98 -8.23
CA ILE A 275 13.86 23.11 -7.68
C ILE A 275 14.53 23.86 -8.83
N PHE A 276 14.74 25.14 -8.61
CA PHE A 276 15.46 26.03 -9.49
C PHE A 276 16.77 26.39 -8.84
N ILE A 277 17.84 26.43 -9.62
CA ILE A 277 19.18 26.76 -9.14
C ILE A 277 19.56 28.11 -9.72
N ARG A 278 19.91 29.06 -8.86
CA ARG A 278 20.57 30.31 -9.26
C ARG A 278 22.06 30.15 -9.05
N VAL A 279 22.84 30.51 -10.07
CA VAL A 279 24.31 30.51 -10.02
C VAL A 279 24.77 31.95 -10.09
N ASN A 280 25.36 32.46 -9.01
CA ASN A 280 25.93 33.79 -8.99
C ASN A 280 27.34 33.75 -9.56
N LYS A 281 27.55 34.42 -10.71
CA LYS A 281 28.83 34.43 -11.42
C LYS A 281 29.93 35.21 -10.68
N GLU A 282 29.57 36.09 -9.76
CA GLU A 282 30.51 36.98 -9.06
C GLU A 282 30.97 36.42 -7.72
N SER A 283 30.08 35.71 -7.00
CA SER A 283 30.37 35.14 -5.68
C SER A 283 30.62 33.64 -5.68
N ASP A 284 30.53 32.97 -6.84
CA ASP A 284 30.57 31.50 -6.98
C ASP A 284 29.56 30.78 -6.06
N GLN A 285 28.50 31.49 -5.65
CA GLN A 285 27.46 30.97 -4.78
C GLN A 285 26.32 30.37 -5.60
N VAL A 286 25.84 29.23 -5.10
CA VAL A 286 24.70 28.50 -5.65
C VAL A 286 23.55 28.59 -4.68
N GLU A 287 22.41 29.08 -5.15
CA GLU A 287 21.17 29.20 -4.37
C GLU A 287 20.08 28.30 -4.92
N LEU A 288 19.33 27.66 -4.02
CA LEU A 288 18.23 26.76 -4.35
C LEU A 288 16.89 27.45 -4.07
N GLU A 289 16.04 27.51 -5.10
CA GLU A 289 14.75 28.17 -5.06
C GLU A 289 13.63 27.16 -5.39
N ARG A 290 12.48 27.28 -4.72
CA ARG A 290 11.29 26.43 -5.02
C ARG A 290 10.52 26.89 -6.24
N SER A 291 10.63 28.16 -6.60
CA SER A 291 9.90 28.80 -7.68
C SER A 291 10.87 29.37 -8.69
N ARG A 292 10.49 29.34 -9.98
CA ARG A 292 11.30 29.93 -11.04
C ARG A 292 11.34 31.44 -10.89
N THR A 293 12.54 32.00 -10.82
CA THR A 293 12.79 33.42 -10.92
C THR A 293 13.39 33.75 -12.28
N ARG A 294 13.58 35.05 -12.56
CA ARG A 294 14.29 35.47 -13.78
C ARG A 294 15.71 34.91 -13.78
N ASP A 295 16.36 34.85 -12.62
CA ASP A 295 17.78 34.50 -12.47
C ASP A 295 18.05 33.01 -12.30
N SER A 296 17.02 32.18 -12.30
CA SER A 296 17.18 30.73 -12.33
C SER A 296 18.00 30.29 -13.55
N ALA A 297 19.12 29.63 -13.29
CA ALA A 297 20.06 29.13 -14.29
C ALA A 297 19.77 27.66 -14.66
N LEU A 298 19.36 26.83 -13.69
CA LEU A 298 18.98 25.44 -13.91
C LEU A 298 17.59 25.16 -13.34
N ARG A 299 16.87 24.21 -13.94
CA ARG A 299 15.69 23.56 -13.37
C ARG A 299 16.02 22.09 -13.15
N VAL A 300 15.90 21.64 -11.91
CA VAL A 300 16.07 20.24 -11.54
C VAL A 300 14.70 19.66 -11.23
N THR A 301 14.31 18.62 -11.96
CA THR A 301 13.04 17.92 -11.80
C THR A 301 13.33 16.51 -11.28
N PHE A 302 12.75 16.18 -10.12
CA PHE A 302 12.94 14.92 -9.44
C PHE A 302 11.83 13.94 -9.82
N GLY A 303 12.15 12.93 -10.63
CA GLY A 303 11.30 11.77 -10.90
C GLY A 303 12.01 10.47 -10.51
N LEU A 304 11.76 9.38 -11.25
CA LEU A 304 12.56 8.15 -11.10
C LEU A 304 14.05 8.44 -11.34
N ASN A 305 14.31 9.23 -12.38
CA ASN A 305 15.58 9.90 -12.62
C ASN A 305 15.47 11.39 -12.31
N VAL A 306 16.61 12.02 -12.06
CA VAL A 306 16.70 13.46 -11.91
C VAL A 306 17.04 14.08 -13.25
N ARG A 307 16.19 15.00 -13.69
CA ARG A 307 16.36 15.72 -14.95
C ARG A 307 16.81 17.13 -14.67
N VAL A 308 17.97 17.49 -15.18
CA VAL A 308 18.53 18.84 -15.09
C VAL A 308 18.37 19.52 -16.45
N LYS A 309 17.60 20.61 -16.49
CA LYS A 309 17.47 21.46 -17.67
C LYS A 309 18.15 22.80 -17.42
N ALA A 310 19.11 23.13 -18.27
CA ALA A 310 19.72 24.45 -18.27
C ALA A 310 18.76 25.48 -18.87
N LEU A 311 18.43 26.50 -18.08
CA LEU A 311 17.58 27.63 -18.48
C LEU A 311 18.41 28.77 -19.08
N ARG A 312 19.71 28.81 -18.77
CA ARG A 312 20.72 29.77 -19.24
C ARG A 312 22.04 29.03 -19.46
N ASP A 313 22.99 29.69 -20.11
CA ASP A 313 24.36 29.17 -20.22
C ASP A 313 25.04 29.20 -18.84
N VAL A 314 25.53 28.03 -18.40
CA VAL A 314 26.24 27.85 -17.14
C VAL A 314 27.60 27.24 -17.42
N ASN A 315 28.64 27.72 -16.73
CA ASN A 315 29.97 27.12 -16.81
C ASN A 315 30.07 25.87 -15.90
N ALA A 316 29.24 24.87 -16.21
CA ALA A 316 29.15 23.64 -15.45
C ALA A 316 28.93 22.44 -16.37
N GLU A 317 29.41 21.29 -15.94
CA GLU A 317 29.21 20.01 -16.61
C GLU A 317 28.46 19.04 -15.69
N LEU A 318 27.54 18.27 -16.28
CA LEU A 318 26.86 17.17 -15.62
C LEU A 318 27.05 15.92 -16.48
N ASN A 319 27.63 14.86 -15.90
CA ASN A 319 27.98 13.63 -16.62
C ASN A 319 28.81 13.90 -17.90
N GLY A 320 29.74 14.87 -17.84
CA GLY A 320 30.57 15.28 -18.98
C GLY A 320 29.86 16.11 -20.05
N VAL A 321 28.59 16.48 -19.85
CA VAL A 321 27.82 17.32 -20.78
C VAL A 321 27.80 18.77 -20.28
N ARG A 322 28.28 19.70 -21.11
CA ARG A 322 28.21 21.14 -20.83
C ARG A 322 26.78 21.65 -20.82
N LEU A 323 26.43 22.39 -19.77
CA LEU A 323 25.09 22.92 -19.54
C LEU A 323 24.89 24.27 -20.24
N LYS A 324 24.59 24.25 -21.53
CA LYS A 324 24.15 25.43 -22.31
C LYS A 324 22.64 25.61 -22.21
N ALA A 325 22.15 26.83 -22.46
CA ALA A 325 20.72 27.13 -22.44
C ALA A 325 19.95 26.15 -23.35
N GLY A 326 18.95 25.48 -22.77
CA GLY A 326 18.13 24.48 -23.45
C GLY A 326 18.64 23.04 -23.30
N THR A 327 19.90 22.82 -22.91
CA THR A 327 20.44 21.48 -22.65
C THR A 327 19.66 20.79 -21.53
N GLN A 328 19.29 19.53 -21.75
CA GLN A 328 18.67 18.68 -20.75
C GLN A 328 19.51 17.41 -20.59
N VAL A 329 19.82 17.08 -19.33
CA VAL A 329 20.60 15.91 -18.96
C VAL A 329 19.79 15.12 -17.93
N GLU A 330 19.75 13.80 -18.08
CA GLU A 330 19.19 12.91 -17.08
C GLU A 330 20.33 12.28 -16.28
N ALA A 331 20.18 12.26 -14.96
CA ALA A 331 21.12 11.66 -14.03
C ALA A 331 20.36 10.88 -12.98
N GLN A 332 21.01 9.87 -12.41
CA GLN A 332 20.44 9.13 -11.28
C GLN A 332 20.51 9.99 -10.02
N SER A 333 19.50 9.88 -9.14
CA SER A 333 19.41 10.68 -7.92
C SER A 333 20.67 10.62 -7.04
N LEU A 334 21.37 9.49 -7.06
CA LEU A 334 22.61 9.24 -6.32
C LEU A 334 23.90 9.78 -7.00
N GLN A 335 23.81 10.30 -8.23
CA GLN A 335 24.96 10.72 -9.04
C GLN A 335 24.99 12.24 -9.31
N ILE A 336 24.16 13.03 -8.64
CA ILE A 336 24.12 14.48 -8.88
C ILE A 336 25.30 15.17 -8.20
N GLY A 337 26.45 15.15 -8.87
CA GLY A 337 27.52 16.13 -8.69
C GLY A 337 27.51 17.08 -9.87
N ILE A 338 27.21 18.36 -9.65
CA ILE A 338 27.43 19.41 -10.65
C ILE A 338 28.84 19.94 -10.40
N PHE A 339 29.75 19.72 -11.35
CA PHE A 339 31.13 20.18 -11.24
C PHE A 339 31.33 21.43 -12.10
N GLY A 340 31.99 22.44 -11.53
CA GLY A 340 32.42 23.62 -12.26
C GLY A 340 33.53 23.25 -13.26
N VAL A 341 33.48 23.80 -14.47
CA VAL A 341 34.57 23.63 -15.45
C VAL A 341 35.62 24.69 -15.16
N GLU A 342 36.79 24.29 -14.63
CA GLU A 342 37.95 25.16 -14.56
C GLU A 342 38.30 25.64 -15.98
N ARG A 343 38.45 26.96 -16.14
CA ARG A 343 38.85 27.53 -17.43
C ARG A 343 40.24 27.01 -17.78
N PRO A 344 40.51 26.60 -19.03
CA PRO A 344 41.90 26.40 -19.45
C PRO A 344 42.63 27.74 -19.32
N GLU A 345 43.78 27.72 -18.62
CA GLU A 345 44.66 28.88 -18.53
C GLU A 345 44.92 29.44 -19.94
N PRO A 346 44.84 30.78 -20.13
CA PRO A 346 45.27 31.35 -21.39
C PRO A 346 46.75 31.04 -21.58
N ALA A 347 47.08 30.39 -22.70
CA ALA A 347 48.45 30.14 -23.11
C ALA A 347 49.25 31.45 -22.97
N ARG A 348 50.23 31.45 -22.08
CA ARG A 348 51.17 32.56 -21.94
C ARG A 348 51.93 32.66 -23.27
N SER A 349 51.63 33.71 -24.02
CA SER A 349 52.36 34.13 -25.22
C SER A 349 53.78 34.57 -24.89
#